data_AF-A0A958EY76-F1
#
_entry.id   AF-A0A958EY76-F1
#
_cell.length_a   1.000
_cell.length_b   1.000
_cell.length_c   1.000
_cell.angle_alpha   90.00
_cell.angle_beta   90.00
_cell.angle_gamma   90.00
#
_symmetry.space_group_name_H-M   'P 1'
#
loop_
_entity.id
_entity.type
_entity.pdbx_description
1 polymer ?
#
loop_
_entity_poly.entity_id
_entity_poly.type
_entity_poly.pdbx_seq_one_letter_code
_entity_poly.pdbx_strand_id
1 'polypeptide(L)'
;MGDFRLNPVSQSGLVHKWVLGLLALLVISTSSIAQDLVPIAPADSTTARQTQPADSLKAKPDARRGNVEGPVKYWADDISFSIPEQTTYLRGKVRIEYQNTTLTAGSVDIDWKHNRMLAKGVADSTDSLGNAVFTNFPVLTEKGEDPIRGVQLEYDFKNNRGKVLEGRTEMSPGYYKGEDIRKIGQETLLIEDGYFTTCDNEEHPHFYFRSKQMRVRLKKVAVAKPVTLYIADVPIIGVPFAIFALQRGRRSGIILPTYAETSAGGRALERFGYYWAPSQYWDFTYLNSYYERRGFLFSGELNYKRRYDMTGKINGTYQPKDLSTGARTKAWQVAFNHNQKIGQTLTINGNGRFVSSKSFLQNYSDFEQRTNQTLTTNVSVRKILPGSRSLSMNFRRTENLQTEQLDYTFPDLSYSQPSKYLFNSSGSQKSWYHNIRYTYSSNLRNSVSRTAIRDTLDNRTGFNRT
;
A
#
# COMPACT_ATOMS: atom_id res chain seq x y z
N MET A 1 -37.08 69.08 -16.94
CA MET A 1 -36.87 68.51 -15.60
C MET A 1 -37.46 67.12 -15.59
N GLY A 2 -36.59 66.11 -15.46
CA GLY A 2 -36.96 64.70 -15.49
C GLY A 2 -35.71 63.85 -15.23
N ASP A 3 -35.49 63.50 -13.96
CA ASP A 3 -34.38 62.68 -13.49
C ASP A 3 -34.56 61.22 -13.95
N PHE A 4 -33.64 60.74 -14.79
CA PHE A 4 -33.49 59.31 -15.07
C PHE A 4 -32.33 58.74 -14.24
N ARG A 5 -32.67 58.06 -13.15
CA ARG A 5 -31.73 57.25 -12.37
C ARG A 5 -31.59 55.86 -12.99
N LEU A 6 -30.38 55.48 -13.38
CA LEU A 6 -30.03 54.11 -13.74
C LEU A 6 -29.58 53.34 -12.49
N ASN A 7 -30.30 52.27 -12.16
CA ASN A 7 -29.92 51.30 -11.14
C ASN A 7 -28.72 50.44 -11.61
N PRO A 8 -27.76 50.10 -10.72
CA PRO A 8 -26.71 49.16 -11.06
C PRO A 8 -27.21 47.71 -10.99
N VAL A 9 -27.04 46.98 -12.10
CA VAL A 9 -27.30 45.53 -12.20
C VAL A 9 -26.19 44.77 -11.47
N SER A 10 -26.62 43.93 -10.52
CA SER A 10 -25.83 42.93 -9.80
C SER A 10 -25.08 41.99 -10.75
N GLN A 11 -23.75 42.10 -10.81
CA GLN A 11 -22.88 41.07 -11.37
C GLN A 11 -22.47 40.08 -10.28
N SER A 12 -23.32 39.08 -10.03
CA SER A 12 -22.96 37.89 -9.26
C SER A 12 -23.41 36.65 -10.01
N GLY A 13 -22.51 36.08 -10.83
CA GLY A 13 -22.85 34.87 -11.60
C GLY A 13 -21.77 34.24 -12.48
N LEU A 14 -20.60 34.86 -12.69
CA LEU A 14 -19.62 34.36 -13.67
C LEU A 14 -18.36 33.68 -13.11
N VAL A 15 -18.10 33.71 -11.80
CA VAL A 15 -16.83 33.19 -11.24
C VAL A 15 -16.92 31.70 -10.83
N HIS A 16 -18.12 31.15 -10.64
CA HIS A 16 -18.30 29.78 -10.13
C HIS A 16 -18.26 28.66 -11.20
N LYS A 17 -18.16 28.98 -12.49
CA LYS A 17 -18.20 27.98 -13.58
C LYS A 17 -16.83 27.45 -14.05
N TRP A 18 -15.71 28.04 -13.58
CA TRP A 18 -14.37 27.66 -14.06
C TRP A 18 -13.67 26.56 -13.24
N VAL A 19 -14.10 26.31 -12.00
CA VAL A 19 -13.45 25.31 -11.12
C VAL A 19 -13.91 23.88 -11.43
N LEU A 20 -15.07 23.70 -12.05
CA LEU A 20 -15.61 22.38 -12.44
C LEU A 20 -15.22 21.94 -13.86
N GLY A 21 -14.68 22.83 -14.69
CA GLY A 21 -14.32 22.56 -16.10
C GLY A 21 -12.93 21.92 -16.31
N LEU A 22 -12.06 21.92 -15.30
CA LEU A 22 -10.67 21.44 -15.41
C LEU A 22 -10.48 19.95 -15.03
N LEU A 23 -11.54 19.28 -14.58
CA LEU A 23 -11.52 17.86 -14.15
C LEU A 23 -12.07 16.88 -15.19
N ALA A 24 -12.56 17.35 -16.34
CA ALA A 24 -13.27 16.53 -17.34
C ALA A 24 -12.50 16.28 -18.65
N LEU A 25 -11.19 16.54 -18.72
CA LEU A 25 -10.40 16.46 -19.96
C LEU A 25 -9.22 15.48 -19.86
N LEU A 26 -9.48 14.25 -19.40
CA LEU A 26 -8.47 13.19 -19.36
C LEU A 26 -9.03 11.82 -19.75
N VAL A 27 -9.55 11.69 -20.98
CA VAL A 27 -9.76 10.37 -21.62
C VAL A 27 -9.39 10.46 -23.10
N ILE A 28 -8.82 9.37 -23.60
CA ILE A 28 -8.57 8.96 -24.99
C ILE A 28 -7.18 9.32 -25.57
N SER A 29 -6.25 8.38 -25.44
CA SER A 29 -5.39 7.94 -26.55
C SER A 29 -4.91 6.52 -26.30
N THR A 30 -5.59 5.55 -26.91
CA THR A 30 -5.14 4.17 -27.05
C THR A 30 -4.12 4.12 -28.18
N SER A 31 -2.93 3.60 -27.92
CA SER A 31 -2.03 3.13 -28.97
C SER A 31 -1.52 1.74 -28.62
N SER A 32 -1.69 0.87 -29.62
CA SER A 32 -1.41 -0.55 -29.66
C SER A 32 0.08 -0.84 -29.51
N ILE A 33 0.45 -1.86 -28.73
CA ILE A 33 1.82 -2.39 -28.69
C ILE A 33 1.77 -3.81 -29.26
N ALA A 34 2.40 -3.97 -30.42
CA ALA A 34 2.72 -5.24 -31.05
C ALA A 34 3.86 -5.92 -30.27
N GLN A 35 3.77 -7.24 -30.16
CA GLN A 35 4.77 -8.13 -29.57
C GLN A 35 5.86 -8.42 -30.59
N ASP A 36 7.13 -8.11 -30.27
CA ASP A 36 8.27 -8.66 -30.99
C ASP A 36 8.94 -9.74 -30.13
N LEU A 37 8.89 -10.97 -30.64
CA LEU A 37 9.57 -12.16 -30.15
C LEU A 37 10.98 -12.19 -30.74
N VAL A 38 12.00 -12.36 -29.89
CA VAL A 38 13.39 -12.58 -30.30
C VAL A 38 13.62 -14.07 -30.58
N PRO A 39 14.12 -14.48 -31.75
CA PRO A 39 14.53 -15.86 -32.00
C PRO A 39 15.97 -16.11 -31.50
N ILE A 40 16.15 -17.22 -30.79
CA ILE A 40 17.44 -17.73 -30.32
C ILE A 40 18.04 -18.59 -31.45
N ALA A 41 19.26 -18.25 -31.87
CA ALA A 41 20.03 -19.03 -32.84
C ALA A 41 20.59 -20.33 -32.22
N PRO A 42 20.68 -21.43 -32.98
CA PRO A 42 21.25 -22.68 -32.49
C PRO A 42 22.78 -22.63 -32.47
N ALA A 43 23.36 -23.17 -31.39
CA ALA A 43 24.79 -23.39 -31.24
C ALA A 43 25.20 -24.66 -32.00
N ASP A 44 26.00 -24.49 -33.04
CA ASP A 44 26.78 -25.57 -33.67
C ASP A 44 28.04 -25.82 -32.84
N SER A 45 28.15 -27.01 -32.27
CA SER A 45 29.43 -27.57 -31.83
C SER A 45 29.43 -29.07 -32.11
N THR A 46 30.12 -29.42 -33.20
CA THR A 46 30.53 -30.76 -33.55
C THR A 46 31.66 -31.18 -32.62
N THR A 47 31.44 -32.19 -31.78
CA THR A 47 32.56 -32.94 -31.19
C THR A 47 32.19 -34.42 -31.11
N ALA A 48 33.08 -35.20 -31.72
CA ALA A 48 32.91 -36.61 -32.04
C ALA A 48 32.71 -37.49 -30.80
N ARG A 49 31.72 -38.39 -30.92
CA ARG A 49 31.42 -39.47 -29.99
C ARG A 49 32.40 -40.61 -30.24
N GLN A 50 33.39 -40.80 -29.36
CA GLN A 50 34.12 -42.06 -29.26
C GLN A 50 33.47 -42.93 -28.19
N THR A 51 32.85 -44.02 -28.64
CA THR A 51 32.33 -45.12 -27.82
C THR A 51 33.46 -46.02 -27.35
N GLN A 52 33.65 -46.14 -26.03
CA GLN A 52 34.32 -47.29 -25.42
C GLN A 52 33.25 -48.31 -24.96
N PRO A 53 33.52 -49.61 -25.07
CA PRO A 53 32.58 -50.66 -24.71
C PRO A 53 32.36 -50.73 -23.19
N ALA A 54 31.11 -50.91 -22.79
CA ALA A 54 30.70 -51.03 -21.40
C ALA A 54 31.19 -52.35 -20.80
N ASP A 55 31.95 -52.25 -19.72
CA ASP A 55 32.30 -53.37 -18.85
C ASP A 55 31.06 -53.83 -18.07
N SER A 56 30.64 -55.05 -18.34
CA SER A 56 29.57 -55.76 -17.68
C SER A 56 30.11 -56.28 -16.35
N LEU A 57 29.95 -55.51 -15.27
CA LEU A 57 29.76 -55.94 -13.87
C LEU A 57 29.96 -54.76 -12.91
N LYS A 58 28.94 -53.89 -12.78
CA LYS A 58 28.71 -53.11 -11.56
C LYS A 58 27.27 -53.27 -11.15
N ALA A 59 27.06 -54.00 -10.06
CA ALA A 59 25.76 -54.15 -9.42
C ALA A 59 25.16 -52.76 -9.15
N LYS A 60 23.98 -52.54 -9.73
CA LYS A 60 23.15 -51.36 -9.48
C LYS A 60 22.74 -51.42 -8.00
N PRO A 61 23.02 -50.40 -7.16
CA PRO A 61 22.38 -50.34 -5.86
C PRO A 61 20.89 -50.21 -6.13
N ASP A 62 20.10 -51.13 -5.59
CA ASP A 62 18.65 -51.09 -5.64
C ASP A 62 18.20 -49.76 -5.01
N ALA A 63 17.98 -48.77 -5.86
CA ALA A 63 17.32 -47.54 -5.49
C ALA A 63 15.84 -47.90 -5.30
N ARG A 64 15.50 -48.47 -4.14
CA ARG A 64 14.18 -48.28 -3.54
C ARG A 64 14.04 -46.78 -3.32
N ARG A 65 13.61 -46.07 -4.37
CA ARG A 65 13.28 -44.66 -4.33
C ARG A 65 12.05 -44.50 -3.43
N GLY A 66 12.30 -44.37 -2.13
CA GLY A 66 11.40 -43.61 -1.27
C GLY A 66 11.30 -42.19 -1.82
N ASN A 67 10.12 -41.61 -1.74
CA ASN A 67 9.70 -40.33 -2.36
C ASN A 67 10.42 -39.08 -1.80
N VAL A 68 11.66 -39.21 -1.32
CA VAL A 68 12.39 -38.19 -0.57
C VAL A 68 13.63 -37.75 -1.37
N GLU A 69 13.66 -36.48 -1.77
CA GLU A 69 14.72 -35.85 -2.57
C GLU A 69 15.86 -35.34 -1.68
N GLY A 70 16.50 -36.25 -0.93
CA GLY A 70 17.71 -35.96 -0.15
C GLY A 70 17.75 -36.60 1.24
N PRO A 71 18.88 -36.49 1.96
CA PRO A 71 19.01 -37.03 3.31
C PRO A 71 18.15 -36.23 4.31
N VAL A 72 17.38 -36.93 5.13
CA VAL A 72 16.69 -36.38 6.30
C VAL A 72 17.63 -36.48 7.49
N LYS A 73 17.93 -35.36 8.15
CA LYS A 73 18.72 -35.36 9.39
C LYS A 73 17.76 -35.22 10.57
N TYR A 74 17.94 -36.03 11.61
CA TYR A 74 17.10 -35.98 12.79
C TYR A 74 17.92 -36.22 14.06
N TRP A 75 17.50 -35.57 15.15
CA TRP A 75 18.09 -35.67 16.48
C TRP A 75 16.95 -35.72 17.50
N ALA A 76 17.14 -36.51 18.56
CA ALA A 76 16.25 -36.58 19.71
C ALA A 76 17.03 -37.12 20.92
N ASP A 77 16.49 -36.98 22.12
CA ASP A 77 17.09 -37.54 23.34
C ASP A 77 16.97 -39.07 23.35
N ASP A 78 15.84 -39.61 22.88
CA ASP A 78 15.60 -41.04 22.68
C ASP A 78 15.07 -41.32 21.26
N ILE A 79 15.62 -42.36 20.63
CA ILE A 79 15.27 -42.81 19.28
C ILE A 79 15.04 -44.32 19.35
N SER A 80 13.80 -44.75 19.12
CA SER A 80 13.43 -46.16 19.09
C SER A 80 12.75 -46.56 17.78
N PHE A 81 12.97 -47.82 17.38
CA PHE A 81 12.51 -48.37 16.11
C PHE A 81 11.66 -49.62 16.35
N SER A 82 10.40 -49.58 15.92
CA SER A 82 9.52 -50.75 15.89
C SER A 82 9.59 -51.37 14.50
N ILE A 83 10.35 -52.47 14.37
CA ILE A 83 10.48 -53.21 13.10
C ILE A 83 9.14 -53.82 12.64
N PRO A 84 8.33 -54.47 13.51
CA PRO A 84 7.06 -55.05 13.10
C PRO A 84 6.04 -54.01 12.63
N GLU A 85 5.99 -52.86 13.29
CA GLU A 85 5.05 -51.79 12.97
C GLU A 85 5.59 -50.84 11.89
N GLN A 86 6.88 -50.93 11.57
CA GLN A 86 7.60 -50.01 10.69
C GLN A 86 7.44 -48.55 11.14
N THR A 87 7.65 -48.31 12.43
CA THR A 87 7.50 -46.99 13.06
C THR A 87 8.79 -46.57 13.74
N THR A 88 9.18 -45.30 13.58
CA THR A 88 10.26 -44.66 14.34
C THR A 88 9.68 -43.69 15.33
N TYR A 89 10.09 -43.79 16.59
CA TYR A 89 9.70 -42.89 17.66
C TYR A 89 10.89 -42.03 18.06
N LEU A 90 10.71 -40.71 17.99
CA LEU A 90 11.66 -39.70 18.42
C LEU A 90 11.07 -39.01 19.64
N ARG A 91 11.80 -38.97 20.75
CA ARG A 91 11.34 -38.41 22.03
C ARG A 91 12.39 -37.50 22.63
N GLY A 92 11.94 -36.38 23.20
CA GLY A 92 12.80 -35.39 23.86
C GLY A 92 13.58 -34.54 22.84
N LYS A 93 13.34 -33.22 22.89
CA LYS A 93 14.02 -32.20 22.07
C LYS A 93 14.24 -32.63 20.60
N VAL A 94 13.18 -33.14 19.98
CA VAL A 94 13.26 -33.64 18.61
C VAL A 94 13.53 -32.48 17.67
N ARG A 95 14.52 -32.64 16.79
CA ARG A 95 14.83 -31.73 15.68
C ARG A 95 14.95 -32.55 14.41
N ILE A 96 14.20 -32.19 13.38
CA ILE A 96 14.26 -32.80 12.05
C ILE A 96 14.58 -31.70 11.04
N GLU A 97 15.57 -31.94 10.21
CA GLU A 97 15.97 -31.07 9.12
C GLU A 97 15.84 -31.79 7.77
N TYR A 98 15.13 -31.16 6.85
CA TYR A 98 14.97 -31.64 5.49
C TYR A 98 14.96 -30.44 4.53
N GLN A 99 15.91 -30.43 3.58
CA GLN A 99 16.12 -29.33 2.64
C GLN A 99 16.23 -27.97 3.36
N ASN A 100 15.22 -27.10 3.20
CA ASN A 100 15.16 -25.76 3.79
C ASN A 100 14.18 -25.65 4.97
N THR A 101 13.72 -26.80 5.49
CA THR A 101 12.71 -26.87 6.55
C THR A 101 13.30 -27.51 7.80
N THR A 102 13.03 -26.91 8.95
CA THR A 102 13.37 -27.45 10.27
C THR A 102 12.09 -27.62 11.09
N LEU A 103 11.89 -28.81 11.66
CA LEU A 103 10.82 -29.12 12.59
C LEU A 103 11.43 -29.39 13.97
N THR A 104 10.95 -28.70 14.99
CA THR A 104 11.27 -29.00 16.40
C THR A 104 10.02 -29.40 17.15
N ALA A 105 10.06 -30.45 17.97
CA ALA A 105 8.92 -30.90 18.78
C ALA A 105 9.37 -31.70 20.01
N GLY A 106 8.48 -31.93 20.96
CA GLY A 106 8.75 -32.81 22.12
C GLY A 106 8.74 -34.30 21.74
N SER A 107 7.86 -34.69 20.82
CA SER A 107 7.69 -36.07 20.36
C SER A 107 7.35 -36.10 18.87
N VAL A 108 7.96 -37.02 18.12
CA VAL A 108 7.62 -37.29 16.71
C VAL A 108 7.52 -38.78 16.46
N ASP A 109 6.42 -39.21 15.85
CA ASP A 109 6.18 -40.57 15.40
C ASP A 109 6.21 -40.60 13.88
N ILE A 110 7.03 -41.48 13.30
CA ILE A 110 7.16 -41.64 11.85
C ILE A 110 6.71 -43.04 11.47
N ASP A 111 5.54 -43.14 10.86
CA ASP A 111 4.98 -44.37 10.29
C ASP A 111 5.43 -44.51 8.83
N TRP A 112 6.37 -45.43 8.58
CA TRP A 112 6.93 -45.67 7.27
C TRP A 112 5.98 -46.45 6.34
N LYS A 113 5.06 -47.25 6.90
CA LYS A 113 4.06 -48.02 6.14
C LYS A 113 3.06 -47.09 5.48
N HIS A 114 2.55 -46.11 6.23
CA HIS A 114 1.58 -45.13 5.74
C HIS A 114 2.23 -43.84 5.23
N ASN A 115 3.56 -43.68 5.34
CA ASN A 115 4.31 -42.47 4.97
C ASN A 115 3.78 -41.23 5.72
N ARG A 116 3.55 -41.38 7.02
CA ARG A 116 2.96 -40.34 7.87
C ARG A 116 3.88 -40.00 9.03
N MET A 117 3.91 -38.72 9.38
CA MET A 117 4.58 -38.22 10.57
C MET A 117 3.59 -37.47 11.44
N LEU A 118 3.69 -37.69 12.76
CA LEU A 118 2.89 -37.03 13.77
C LEU A 118 3.81 -36.42 14.83
N ALA A 119 3.81 -35.10 14.93
CA ALA A 119 4.57 -34.35 15.93
C ALA A 119 3.63 -33.73 16.97
N LYS A 120 4.01 -33.84 18.25
CA LYS A 120 3.22 -33.37 19.41
C LYS A 120 4.12 -32.76 20.48
N GLY A 121 3.52 -31.91 21.31
CA GLY A 121 4.12 -31.50 22.59
C GLY A 121 4.18 -32.67 23.58
N VAL A 122 4.98 -32.52 24.63
CA VAL A 122 5.12 -33.49 25.72
C VAL A 122 4.66 -32.87 27.02
N ALA A 123 4.02 -33.66 27.89
CA ALA A 123 3.68 -33.20 29.23
C ALA A 123 4.96 -33.04 30.06
N ASP A 124 5.13 -31.88 30.67
CA ASP A 124 6.36 -31.48 31.38
C ASP A 124 6.09 -31.23 32.86
N SER A 125 4.93 -30.66 33.19
CA SER A 125 4.50 -30.40 34.56
C SER A 125 2.99 -30.60 34.73
N THR A 126 2.50 -30.45 35.96
CA THR A 126 1.08 -30.42 36.27
C THR A 126 0.72 -29.07 36.88
N ASP A 127 -0.41 -28.49 36.49
CA ASP A 127 -0.91 -27.25 37.08
C ASP A 127 -1.39 -27.48 38.53
N SER A 128 -1.74 -26.39 39.23
CA SER A 128 -2.26 -26.43 40.61
C SER A 128 -3.59 -27.20 40.76
N LEU A 129 -4.22 -27.59 39.65
CA LEU A 129 -5.48 -28.34 39.58
C LEU A 129 -5.26 -29.81 39.16
N GLY A 130 -3.99 -30.23 38.96
CA GLY A 130 -3.62 -31.59 38.58
C GLY A 130 -3.70 -31.89 37.08
N ASN A 131 -3.92 -30.90 36.23
CA ASN A 131 -3.93 -31.08 34.78
C ASN A 131 -2.51 -31.05 34.21
N ALA A 132 -2.22 -31.92 33.24
CA ALA A 132 -0.93 -31.97 32.57
C ALA A 132 -0.70 -30.69 31.72
N VAL A 133 0.43 -30.02 31.96
CA VAL A 133 0.92 -28.88 31.19
C VAL A 133 1.88 -29.39 30.11
N PHE A 134 1.51 -29.16 28.86
CA PHE A 134 2.29 -29.58 27.71
C PHE A 134 3.28 -28.47 27.31
N THR A 135 4.53 -28.86 27.07
CA THR A 135 5.58 -27.98 26.54
C THR A 135 6.19 -28.60 25.27
N ASN A 136 7.11 -27.88 24.62
CA ASN A 136 7.78 -28.33 23.39
C ASN A 136 6.82 -28.66 22.24
N PHE A 137 5.80 -27.84 22.04
CA PHE A 137 4.90 -27.94 20.91
C PHE A 137 5.64 -27.92 19.56
N PRO A 138 5.13 -28.61 18.52
CA PRO A 138 5.75 -28.61 17.21
C PRO A 138 5.85 -27.20 16.62
N VAL A 139 7.06 -26.85 16.18
CA VAL A 139 7.37 -25.61 15.46
C VAL A 139 8.02 -25.97 14.13
N LEU A 140 7.37 -25.55 13.05
CA LEU A 140 7.87 -25.69 11.69
C LEU A 140 8.45 -24.36 11.22
N THR A 141 9.72 -24.38 10.82
CA THR A 141 10.42 -23.20 10.29
C THR A 141 10.90 -23.49 8.87
N GLU A 142 10.53 -22.64 7.92
CA GLU A 142 11.02 -22.69 6.54
C GLU A 142 11.89 -21.46 6.26
N LYS A 143 13.02 -21.64 5.58
CA LYS A 143 13.98 -20.56 5.32
C LYS A 143 13.33 -19.39 4.56
N GLY A 144 13.21 -18.24 5.23
CA GLY A 144 12.66 -17.02 4.66
C GLY A 144 11.14 -16.85 4.84
N GLU A 145 10.50 -17.75 5.59
CA GLU A 145 9.10 -17.65 6.00
C GLU A 145 8.99 -17.62 7.53
N ASP A 146 7.88 -17.09 8.04
CA ASP A 146 7.64 -17.01 9.48
C ASP A 146 7.30 -18.40 10.05
N PRO A 147 7.73 -18.70 11.31
CA PRO A 147 7.55 -20.03 11.89
C PRO A 147 6.07 -20.31 12.23
N ILE A 148 5.64 -21.54 11.95
CA ILE A 148 4.30 -22.02 12.31
C ILE A 148 4.43 -22.91 13.55
N ARG A 149 3.72 -22.54 14.61
CA ARG A 149 3.61 -23.30 15.87
C ARG A 149 2.22 -23.95 15.92
N GLY A 150 2.08 -25.13 16.52
CA GLY A 150 0.76 -25.75 16.72
C GLY A 150 0.79 -26.80 17.81
N VAL A 151 -0.37 -27.28 18.25
CA VAL A 151 -0.44 -28.34 19.29
C VAL A 151 -0.04 -29.70 18.72
N GLN A 152 -0.41 -29.94 17.46
CA GLN A 152 -0.14 -31.17 16.73
C GLN A 152 0.13 -30.85 15.27
N LEU A 153 1.14 -31.50 14.70
CA LEU A 153 1.49 -31.41 13.29
C LEU A 153 1.52 -32.80 12.67
N GLU A 154 0.74 -33.00 11.62
CA GLU A 154 0.72 -34.20 10.80
C GLU A 154 1.27 -33.90 9.42
N TYR A 155 2.04 -34.82 8.86
CA TYR A 155 2.55 -34.71 7.50
C TYR A 155 2.51 -36.06 6.77
N ASP A 156 1.98 -36.06 5.56
CA ASP A 156 1.98 -37.18 4.63
C ASP A 156 3.03 -36.92 3.54
N PHE A 157 4.12 -37.69 3.58
CA PHE A 157 5.26 -37.55 2.67
C PHE A 157 4.94 -37.97 1.24
N LYS A 158 3.95 -38.85 1.04
CA LYS A 158 3.58 -39.34 -0.29
C LYS A 158 2.74 -38.32 -1.05
N ASN A 159 1.78 -37.69 -0.36
CA ASN A 159 0.83 -36.78 -0.97
C ASN A 159 1.18 -35.29 -0.79
N ASN A 160 2.28 -34.97 -0.08
CA ASN A 160 2.65 -33.61 0.29
C ASN A 160 1.51 -32.86 1.00
N ARG A 161 0.82 -33.54 1.91
CA ARG A 161 -0.30 -32.97 2.68
C ARG A 161 0.14 -32.81 4.12
N GLY A 162 -0.07 -31.61 4.66
CA GLY A 162 0.21 -31.30 6.06
C GLY A 162 -1.08 -30.90 6.77
N LYS A 163 -1.15 -31.15 8.07
CA LYS A 163 -2.22 -30.66 8.94
C LYS A 163 -1.59 -30.12 10.22
N VAL A 164 -1.97 -28.92 10.63
CA VAL A 164 -1.57 -28.31 11.91
C VAL A 164 -2.84 -27.97 12.69
N LEU A 165 -2.94 -28.49 13.91
CA LEU A 165 -4.00 -28.17 14.84
C LEU A 165 -3.59 -27.00 15.74
N GLU A 166 -4.51 -26.07 15.94
CA GLU A 166 -4.28 -24.80 16.65
C GLU A 166 -3.01 -24.08 16.16
N GLY A 167 -2.88 -23.99 14.85
CA GLY A 167 -1.74 -23.37 14.20
C GLY A 167 -1.68 -21.87 14.47
N ARG A 168 -0.51 -21.37 14.87
CA ARG A 168 -0.21 -19.95 15.09
C ARG A 168 1.01 -19.56 14.28
N THR A 169 0.96 -18.40 13.64
CA THR A 169 2.10 -17.82 12.94
C THR A 169 2.10 -16.31 13.13
N GLU A 170 3.30 -15.77 13.26
CA GLU A 170 3.53 -14.34 13.12
C GLU A 170 3.57 -14.04 11.61
N MET A 171 2.93 -12.97 11.16
CA MET A 171 3.01 -12.53 9.77
C MET A 171 2.87 -11.00 9.75
N SER A 172 4.00 -10.30 9.60
CA SER A 172 4.04 -8.84 9.63
C SER A 172 2.97 -8.22 8.72
N PRO A 173 2.09 -7.33 9.23
CA PRO A 173 2.21 -6.62 10.51
C PRO A 173 1.38 -7.20 11.68
N GLY A 174 1.06 -8.49 11.71
CA GLY A 174 0.22 -9.06 12.79
C GLY A 174 0.42 -10.56 13.06
N TYR A 175 -0.54 -11.14 13.78
CA TYR A 175 -0.58 -12.52 14.23
C TYR A 175 -1.77 -13.24 13.60
N TYR A 176 -1.57 -14.53 13.31
CA TYR A 176 -2.57 -15.39 12.73
C TYR A 176 -2.73 -16.67 13.55
N LYS A 177 -3.97 -17.07 13.83
CA LYS A 177 -4.31 -18.37 14.42
C LYS A 177 -5.37 -19.07 13.59
N GLY A 178 -5.29 -20.38 13.47
CA GLY A 178 -6.31 -21.23 12.88
C GLY A 178 -6.48 -22.52 13.68
N GLU A 179 -7.73 -22.97 13.82
CA GLU A 179 -8.05 -24.19 14.56
C GLU A 179 -7.56 -25.44 13.81
N ASP A 180 -7.81 -25.51 12.50
CA ASP A 180 -7.33 -26.58 11.62
C ASP A 180 -6.75 -25.97 10.33
N ILE A 181 -5.43 -26.08 10.17
CA ILE A 181 -4.68 -25.61 9.00
C ILE A 181 -4.25 -26.83 8.18
N ARG A 182 -4.81 -26.99 6.98
CA ARG A 182 -4.49 -28.10 6.06
C ARG A 182 -3.76 -27.59 4.83
N LYS A 183 -2.59 -28.15 4.55
CA LYS A 183 -1.84 -27.94 3.30
C LYS A 183 -2.30 -28.93 2.24
N ILE A 184 -2.71 -28.42 1.08
CA ILE A 184 -3.10 -29.21 -0.09
C ILE A 184 -2.12 -28.93 -1.23
N GLY A 185 -1.29 -29.92 -1.55
CA GLY A 185 -0.23 -29.77 -2.54
C GLY A 185 0.86 -28.79 -2.07
N GLN A 186 1.52 -28.11 -3.01
CA GLN A 186 2.68 -27.30 -2.68
C GLN A 186 2.33 -25.87 -2.21
N GLU A 187 1.32 -25.23 -2.80
CA GLU A 187 1.08 -23.77 -2.62
C GLU A 187 -0.22 -23.40 -1.89
N THR A 188 -1.05 -24.36 -1.46
CA THR A 188 -2.39 -24.07 -0.91
C THR A 188 -2.51 -24.46 0.54
N LEU A 189 -3.01 -23.54 1.37
CA LEU A 189 -3.52 -23.83 2.70
C LEU A 189 -5.04 -23.61 2.74
N LEU A 190 -5.75 -24.53 3.38
CA LEU A 190 -7.13 -24.37 3.82
C LEU A 190 -7.11 -24.19 5.33
N ILE A 191 -7.86 -23.22 5.82
CA ILE A 191 -7.87 -22.92 7.26
C ILE A 191 -9.32 -22.83 7.71
N GLU A 192 -9.65 -23.62 8.71
CA GLU A 192 -10.95 -23.62 9.39
C GLU A 192 -10.82 -22.81 10.68
N ASP A 193 -11.83 -21.98 10.94
CA ASP A 193 -11.91 -21.09 12.11
C ASP A 193 -10.61 -20.31 12.38
N GLY A 194 -10.20 -19.53 11.37
CA GLY A 194 -9.02 -18.67 11.46
C GLY A 194 -9.36 -17.28 11.99
N TYR A 195 -8.45 -16.68 12.77
CA TYR A 195 -8.47 -15.25 13.06
C TYR A 195 -7.13 -14.56 12.80
N PHE A 196 -7.20 -13.27 12.49
CA PHE A 196 -6.06 -12.38 12.29
C PHE A 196 -6.20 -11.14 13.18
N THR A 197 -5.11 -10.72 13.83
CA THR A 197 -5.03 -9.50 14.63
C THR A 197 -3.67 -8.81 14.46
N THR A 198 -3.58 -7.50 14.69
CA THR A 198 -2.29 -6.82 14.87
C THR A 198 -2.03 -6.46 16.35
N CYS A 199 -2.87 -6.96 17.26
CA CYS A 199 -2.63 -6.85 18.69
C CYS A 199 -1.52 -7.83 19.08
N ASP A 200 -0.61 -7.37 19.93
CA ASP A 200 0.45 -8.16 20.57
C ASP A 200 -0.08 -9.12 21.64
N ASN A 201 -1.27 -8.85 22.20
CA ASN A 201 -1.95 -9.78 23.10
C ASN A 201 -2.58 -10.95 22.32
N GLU A 202 -1.92 -12.10 22.32
CA GLU A 202 -2.38 -13.30 21.59
C GLU A 202 -3.58 -14.01 22.22
N GLU A 203 -3.72 -13.98 23.55
CA GLU A 203 -4.78 -14.68 24.28
C GLU A 203 -6.11 -13.92 24.22
N HIS A 204 -6.04 -12.60 24.47
CA HIS A 204 -7.20 -11.71 24.46
C HIS A 204 -6.91 -10.49 23.58
N PRO A 205 -6.86 -10.66 22.25
CA PRO A 205 -6.64 -9.55 21.34
C PRO A 205 -7.78 -8.54 21.44
N HIS A 206 -7.45 -7.25 21.56
CA HIS A 206 -8.45 -6.19 21.63
C HIS A 206 -9.39 -6.15 20.41
N PHE A 207 -8.90 -6.59 19.26
CA PHE A 207 -9.70 -6.79 18.05
C PHE A 207 -9.13 -7.92 17.20
N TYR A 208 -9.99 -8.59 16.43
CA TYR A 208 -9.56 -9.59 15.46
C TYR A 208 -10.60 -9.77 14.35
N PHE A 209 -10.14 -10.21 13.19
CA PHE A 209 -11.00 -10.66 12.10
C PHE A 209 -11.07 -12.17 12.12
N ARG A 210 -12.25 -12.73 12.38
CA ARG A 210 -12.48 -14.19 12.38
C ARG A 210 -13.19 -14.61 11.11
N SER A 211 -12.79 -15.75 10.57
CA SER A 211 -13.43 -16.39 9.43
C SER A 211 -13.53 -17.89 9.60
N LYS A 212 -14.71 -18.45 9.31
CA LYS A 212 -14.93 -19.90 9.38
C LYS A 212 -14.13 -20.68 8.34
N GLN A 213 -13.95 -20.10 7.15
CA GLN A 213 -13.26 -20.76 6.05
C GLN A 213 -12.32 -19.78 5.33
N MET A 214 -11.05 -20.14 5.28
CA MET A 214 -10.04 -19.38 4.56
C MET A 214 -9.31 -20.30 3.58
N ARG A 215 -9.06 -19.78 2.38
CA ARG A 215 -8.20 -20.41 1.38
C ARG A 215 -7.03 -19.49 1.08
N VAL A 216 -5.84 -19.93 1.43
CA VAL A 216 -4.60 -19.21 1.22
C VAL A 216 -3.85 -19.85 0.06
N ARG A 217 -3.49 -19.03 -0.93
CA ARG A 217 -2.47 -19.35 -1.93
C ARG A 217 -1.19 -18.66 -1.48
N LEU A 218 -0.21 -19.45 -1.06
CA LEU A 218 1.09 -18.97 -0.60
C LEU A 218 1.67 -18.00 -1.62
N LYS A 219 2.24 -16.89 -1.13
CA LYS A 219 2.84 -15.84 -1.96
C LYS A 219 1.89 -15.29 -3.02
N LYS A 220 0.56 -15.33 -2.87
CA LYS A 220 -0.38 -14.75 -3.85
C LYS A 220 -1.52 -14.00 -3.17
N VAL A 221 -2.48 -14.73 -2.61
CA VAL A 221 -3.75 -14.18 -2.10
C VAL A 221 -4.37 -15.12 -1.06
N ALA A 222 -4.99 -14.54 -0.04
CA ALA A 222 -5.86 -15.23 0.89
C ALA A 222 -7.31 -14.77 0.67
N VAL A 223 -8.24 -15.73 0.59
CA VAL A 223 -9.68 -15.45 0.49
C VAL A 223 -10.36 -16.04 1.72
N ALA A 224 -11.10 -15.22 2.43
CA ALA A 224 -11.77 -15.59 3.68
C ALA A 224 -13.29 -15.39 3.55
N LYS A 225 -14.09 -16.32 4.07
CA LYS A 225 -15.56 -16.28 4.00
C LYS A 225 -16.24 -17.04 5.15
N PRO A 226 -17.36 -16.52 5.69
CA PRO A 226 -17.59 -15.08 5.92
C PRO A 226 -16.49 -14.51 6.84
N VAL A 227 -16.29 -13.19 6.86
CA VAL A 227 -15.35 -12.52 7.76
C VAL A 227 -16.10 -11.60 8.70
N THR A 228 -15.88 -11.75 10.00
CA THR A 228 -16.48 -10.91 11.03
C THR A 228 -15.38 -10.22 11.84
N LEU A 229 -15.48 -8.91 11.98
CA LEU A 229 -14.66 -8.11 12.89
C LEU A 229 -15.24 -8.23 14.30
N TYR A 230 -14.40 -8.64 15.23
CA TYR A 230 -14.65 -8.65 16.67
C TYR A 230 -13.82 -7.56 17.35
N ILE A 231 -14.43 -6.84 18.29
CA ILE A 231 -13.75 -5.90 19.20
C ILE A 231 -14.12 -6.34 20.62
N ALA A 232 -13.12 -6.64 21.45
CA ALA A 232 -13.32 -7.21 22.78
C ALA A 232 -14.33 -8.36 22.79
N ASP A 233 -14.17 -9.31 21.86
CA ASP A 233 -15.05 -10.48 21.64
C ASP A 233 -16.50 -10.18 21.22
N VAL A 234 -16.84 -8.92 20.95
CA VAL A 234 -18.16 -8.54 20.43
C VAL A 234 -18.11 -8.42 18.90
N PRO A 235 -18.98 -9.12 18.14
CA PRO A 235 -19.04 -9.00 16.68
C PRO A 235 -19.63 -7.64 16.28
N ILE A 236 -18.90 -6.86 15.47
CA ILE A 236 -19.31 -5.51 15.06
C ILE A 236 -19.74 -5.46 13.58
N ILE A 237 -18.91 -6.00 12.68
CA ILE A 237 -19.13 -5.94 11.22
C ILE A 237 -18.88 -7.31 10.60
N GLY A 238 -19.86 -7.83 9.86
CA GLY A 238 -19.72 -9.02 9.03
C GLY A 238 -19.68 -8.67 7.54
N VAL A 239 -18.69 -9.19 6.81
CA VAL A 239 -18.62 -9.14 5.34
C VAL A 239 -18.70 -10.56 4.76
N PRO A 240 -19.41 -10.77 3.64
CA PRO A 240 -19.62 -12.12 3.09
C PRO A 240 -18.33 -12.77 2.60
N PHE A 241 -17.37 -11.97 2.13
CA PHE A 241 -16.03 -12.41 1.79
C PHE A 241 -15.03 -11.25 1.90
N ALA A 242 -13.77 -11.57 2.16
CA ALA A 242 -12.65 -10.63 2.08
C ALA A 242 -11.48 -11.27 1.32
N ILE A 243 -10.74 -10.43 0.60
CA ILE A 243 -9.57 -10.83 -0.17
C ILE A 243 -8.37 -10.05 0.35
N PHE A 244 -7.34 -10.77 0.78
CA PHE A 244 -6.10 -10.22 1.32
C PHE A 244 -4.93 -10.59 0.42
N ALA A 245 -4.13 -9.61 0.02
CA ALA A 245 -2.92 -9.85 -0.75
C ALA A 245 -1.77 -10.25 0.19
N LEU A 246 -1.14 -11.39 -0.07
CA LEU A 246 0.01 -11.87 0.71
C LEU A 246 1.36 -11.49 0.07
N GLN A 247 1.36 -11.02 -1.18
CA GLN A 247 2.58 -10.53 -1.83
C GLN A 247 2.89 -9.10 -1.42
N ARG A 248 4.17 -8.84 -1.16
CA ARG A 248 4.70 -7.48 -1.04
C ARG A 248 4.52 -6.75 -2.37
N GLY A 249 3.91 -5.56 -2.35
CA GLY A 249 3.72 -4.73 -3.54
C GLY A 249 2.32 -4.11 -3.64
N ARG A 250 2.08 -3.42 -4.76
CA ARG A 250 0.87 -2.62 -4.97
C ARG A 250 -0.34 -3.47 -5.37
N ARG A 251 -1.29 -3.73 -4.47
CA ARG A 251 -2.53 -4.49 -4.75
C ARG A 251 -3.70 -4.09 -3.89
N SER A 252 -4.89 -4.07 -4.49
CA SER A 252 -6.12 -3.75 -3.77
C SER A 252 -6.37 -4.68 -2.58
N GLY A 253 -6.84 -4.13 -1.47
CA GLY A 253 -7.07 -4.89 -0.24
C GLY A 253 -7.57 -4.02 0.90
N ILE A 254 -8.07 -4.69 1.94
CA ILE A 254 -8.49 -4.03 3.20
C ILE A 254 -7.23 -3.57 3.94
N ILE A 255 -7.26 -2.32 4.40
CA ILE A 255 -6.25 -1.75 5.29
C ILE A 255 -6.76 -1.91 6.71
N LEU A 256 -5.98 -2.61 7.52
CA LEU A 256 -6.32 -2.91 8.90
C LEU A 256 -6.13 -1.68 9.78
N PRO A 257 -6.98 -1.49 10.80
CA PRO A 257 -6.81 -0.41 11.75
C PRO A 257 -5.50 -0.55 12.54
N THR A 258 -5.02 0.57 13.06
CA THR A 258 -3.96 0.63 14.06
C THR A 258 -4.51 1.30 15.31
N TYR A 259 -4.28 0.69 16.47
CA TYR A 259 -4.60 1.34 17.74
C TYR A 259 -3.54 2.41 18.06
N ALA A 260 -3.97 3.59 18.48
CA ALA A 260 -3.10 4.67 18.90
C ALA A 260 -3.72 5.41 20.09
N GLU A 261 -2.89 6.04 20.91
CA GLU A 261 -3.33 6.96 21.95
C GLU A 261 -2.62 8.30 21.76
N THR A 262 -3.40 9.37 21.60
CA THR A 262 -2.88 10.71 21.35
C THR A 262 -3.41 11.68 22.39
N SER A 263 -2.60 12.65 22.82
CA SER A 263 -3.04 13.67 23.79
C SER A 263 -4.21 14.50 23.27
N ALA A 264 -4.26 14.74 21.96
CA ALA A 264 -5.28 15.53 21.29
C ALA A 264 -6.56 14.74 20.94
N GLY A 265 -6.44 13.45 20.61
CA GLY A 265 -7.54 12.60 20.15
C GLY A 265 -8.05 11.57 21.16
N GLY A 266 -7.33 11.35 22.27
CA GLY A 266 -7.57 10.24 23.19
C GLY A 266 -7.19 8.90 22.57
N ARG A 267 -7.91 7.84 22.94
CA ARG A 267 -7.77 6.52 22.31
C ARG A 267 -8.30 6.59 20.88
N ALA A 268 -7.59 5.96 19.96
CA ALA A 268 -7.87 6.05 18.55
C ALA A 268 -7.73 4.70 17.86
N LEU A 269 -8.61 4.46 16.89
CA LEU A 269 -8.52 3.38 15.92
C LEU A 269 -8.29 4.02 14.55
N GLU A 270 -7.04 4.08 14.13
CA GLU A 270 -6.61 4.85 12.97
C GLU A 270 -6.50 4.00 11.71
N ARG A 271 -6.70 4.65 10.56
CA ARG A 271 -6.30 4.15 9.22
C ARG A 271 -6.96 2.83 8.79
N PHE A 272 -8.18 2.54 9.22
CA PHE A 272 -8.93 1.43 8.64
C PHE A 272 -9.60 1.84 7.33
N GLY A 273 -9.54 0.98 6.32
CA GLY A 273 -10.16 1.31 5.04
C GLY A 273 -9.80 0.35 3.92
N TYR A 274 -9.72 0.88 2.71
CA TYR A 274 -9.49 0.08 1.52
C TYR A 274 -8.50 0.75 0.59
N TYR A 275 -7.49 -0.01 0.19
CA TYR A 275 -6.58 0.35 -0.88
C TYR A 275 -7.14 -0.19 -2.20
N TRP A 276 -7.25 0.67 -3.21
CA TRP A 276 -7.75 0.31 -4.53
C TRP A 276 -6.72 0.65 -5.59
N ALA A 277 -6.15 -0.39 -6.22
CA ALA A 277 -5.17 -0.27 -7.29
C ALA A 277 -5.69 -0.95 -8.57
N PRO A 278 -6.64 -0.32 -9.30
CA PRO A 278 -7.25 -0.91 -10.49
C PRO A 278 -6.35 -0.86 -11.73
N SER A 279 -5.35 0.02 -11.74
CA SER A 279 -4.43 0.22 -12.86
C SER A 279 -2.99 0.18 -12.37
N GLN A 280 -2.02 0.18 -13.29
CA GLN A 280 -0.60 0.45 -13.03
C GLN A 280 -0.27 1.96 -13.01
N TYR A 281 -1.19 2.82 -13.46
CA TYR A 281 -0.97 4.26 -13.56
C TYR A 281 -1.54 5.07 -12.41
N TRP A 282 -2.51 4.54 -11.67
CA TRP A 282 -3.09 5.24 -10.53
C TRP A 282 -3.60 4.27 -9.47
N ASP A 283 -3.65 4.75 -8.24
CA ASP A 283 -4.22 4.07 -7.08
C ASP A 283 -4.97 5.06 -6.20
N PHE A 284 -5.94 4.56 -5.45
CA PHE A 284 -6.74 5.32 -4.52
C PHE A 284 -6.79 4.61 -3.17
N THR A 285 -6.51 5.35 -2.11
CA THR A 285 -6.56 4.87 -0.72
C THR A 285 -7.67 5.61 -0.01
N TYR A 286 -8.67 4.88 0.49
CA TYR A 286 -9.68 5.43 1.39
C TYR A 286 -9.41 4.94 2.81
N LEU A 287 -9.32 5.86 3.76
CA LEU A 287 -8.99 5.61 5.15
C LEU A 287 -10.00 6.31 6.05
N ASN A 288 -10.28 5.67 7.17
CA ASN A 288 -11.11 6.18 8.24
C ASN A 288 -10.29 6.05 9.52
N SER A 289 -10.29 7.08 10.35
CA SER A 289 -9.76 7.02 11.71
C SER A 289 -10.86 7.45 12.66
N TYR A 290 -11.00 6.74 13.77
CA TYR A 290 -11.90 7.12 14.84
C TYR A 290 -11.08 7.52 16.06
N TYR A 291 -11.33 8.72 16.56
CA TYR A 291 -10.72 9.24 17.80
C TYR A 291 -11.81 9.37 18.85
N GLU A 292 -11.59 8.84 20.05
CA GLU A 292 -12.52 8.92 21.18
C GLU A 292 -12.99 10.35 21.45
N ARG A 293 -12.05 11.31 21.48
CA ARG A 293 -12.34 12.72 21.78
C ARG A 293 -12.74 13.56 20.58
N ARG A 294 -12.52 13.09 19.34
CA ARG A 294 -12.70 13.93 18.13
C ARG A 294 -13.64 13.34 17.08
N GLY A 295 -13.97 12.06 17.18
CA GLY A 295 -14.86 11.37 16.26
C GLY A 295 -14.15 10.88 15.00
N PHE A 296 -14.91 10.76 13.92
CA PHE A 296 -14.42 10.21 12.66
C PHE A 296 -13.65 11.23 11.83
N LEU A 297 -12.52 10.77 11.28
CA LEU A 297 -11.70 11.44 10.30
C LEU A 297 -11.65 10.59 9.03
N PHE A 298 -12.18 11.13 7.94
CA PHE A 298 -12.18 10.48 6.63
C PHE A 298 -11.02 11.01 5.82
N SER A 299 -10.20 10.13 5.24
CA SER A 299 -9.06 10.51 4.41
C SER A 299 -9.10 9.76 3.07
N GLY A 300 -8.77 10.47 2.00
CA GLY A 300 -8.63 9.95 0.66
C GLY A 300 -7.28 10.35 0.08
N GLU A 301 -6.56 9.40 -0.50
CA GLU A 301 -5.29 9.63 -1.18
C GLU A 301 -5.35 9.05 -2.58
N LEU A 302 -5.20 9.88 -3.61
CA LEU A 302 -5.13 9.50 -5.01
C LEU A 302 -3.71 9.73 -5.51
N ASN A 303 -3.02 8.66 -5.89
CA ASN A 303 -1.71 8.74 -6.54
C ASN A 303 -1.85 8.39 -8.02
N TYR A 304 -1.15 9.12 -8.88
CA TYR A 304 -1.08 8.81 -10.31
C TYR A 304 0.32 9.06 -10.87
N LYS A 305 0.76 8.19 -11.76
CA LYS A 305 2.07 8.24 -12.41
C LYS A 305 2.02 7.54 -13.77
N ARG A 306 2.33 8.29 -14.82
CA ARG A 306 2.61 7.80 -16.17
C ARG A 306 4.02 8.20 -16.56
N ARG A 307 4.87 7.21 -16.83
CA ARG A 307 6.30 7.42 -17.15
C ARG A 307 6.43 8.40 -18.32
N TYR A 308 7.32 9.39 -18.17
CA TYR A 308 7.59 10.47 -19.14
C TYR A 308 6.45 11.45 -19.43
N ASP A 309 5.32 11.34 -18.73
CA ASP A 309 4.18 12.23 -18.97
C ASP A 309 3.74 12.95 -17.69
N MET A 310 3.16 12.24 -16.71
CA MET A 310 2.63 12.91 -15.51
C MET A 310 2.92 12.12 -14.23
N THR A 311 3.05 12.85 -13.13
CA THR A 311 3.12 12.30 -11.78
C THR A 311 2.42 13.27 -10.84
N GLY A 312 1.69 12.74 -9.88
CA GLY A 312 1.03 13.58 -8.90
C GLY A 312 0.31 12.80 -7.82
N LYS A 313 -0.12 13.55 -6.82
CA LYS A 313 -0.74 13.06 -5.60
C LYS A 313 -1.79 14.07 -5.15
N ILE A 314 -2.97 13.59 -4.80
CA ILE A 314 -4.05 14.40 -4.22
C ILE A 314 -4.45 13.74 -2.90
N ASN A 315 -4.37 14.50 -1.81
CA ASN A 315 -4.79 14.09 -0.48
C ASN A 315 -5.97 14.93 -0.04
N GLY A 316 -7.03 14.29 0.42
CA GLY A 316 -8.19 14.94 1.02
C GLY A 316 -8.42 14.37 2.42
N THR A 317 -8.76 15.23 3.37
CA THR A 317 -9.19 14.83 4.71
C THR A 317 -10.44 15.60 5.08
N TYR A 318 -11.40 14.94 5.72
CA TYR A 318 -12.67 15.52 6.13
C TYR A 318 -13.08 15.01 7.50
N GLN A 319 -13.48 15.94 8.38
CA GLN A 319 -14.01 15.69 9.70
C GLN A 319 -15.38 16.37 9.82
N PRO A 320 -16.48 15.62 9.89
CA PRO A 320 -17.83 16.22 9.94
C PRO A 320 -18.17 16.84 11.29
N LYS A 321 -17.63 16.29 12.39
CA LYS A 321 -17.95 16.69 13.76
C LYS A 321 -16.71 16.57 14.63
N ASP A 322 -16.51 17.54 15.51
CA ASP A 322 -15.55 17.44 16.60
C ASP A 322 -16.30 17.10 17.89
N LEU A 323 -16.05 15.91 18.45
CA LEU A 323 -16.70 15.45 19.68
C LEU A 323 -16.25 16.25 20.91
N SER A 324 -15.06 16.87 20.89
CA SER A 324 -14.51 17.59 22.05
C SER A 324 -15.23 18.90 22.31
N THR A 325 -15.67 19.57 21.24
CA THR A 325 -16.41 20.84 21.30
C THR A 325 -17.92 20.65 21.08
N GLY A 326 -18.35 19.46 20.65
CA GLY A 326 -19.72 19.16 20.25
C GLY A 326 -20.16 19.85 18.94
N ALA A 327 -19.34 20.74 18.39
CA ALA A 327 -19.67 21.56 17.24
C ALA A 327 -19.53 20.80 15.91
N ARG A 328 -20.43 21.08 14.97
CA ARG A 328 -20.31 20.65 13.57
C ARG A 328 -19.30 21.55 12.87
N THR A 329 -18.02 21.24 13.01
CA THR A 329 -16.92 22.07 12.49
C THR A 329 -16.61 21.85 11.01
N LYS A 330 -17.25 20.86 10.34
CA LYS A 330 -17.05 20.51 8.91
C LYS A 330 -15.61 20.77 8.44
N ALA A 331 -14.64 20.26 9.19
CA ALA A 331 -13.25 20.59 8.96
C ALA A 331 -12.71 19.75 7.80
N TRP A 332 -11.92 20.34 6.91
CA TRP A 332 -11.38 19.66 5.76
C TRP A 332 -10.02 20.20 5.36
N GLN A 333 -9.27 19.36 4.65
CA GLN A 333 -8.02 19.73 4.00
C GLN A 333 -7.94 19.05 2.66
N VAL A 334 -7.46 19.78 1.65
CA VAL A 334 -7.08 19.21 0.37
C VAL A 334 -5.67 19.68 0.04
N ALA A 335 -4.77 18.75 -0.22
CA ALA A 335 -3.43 19.02 -0.70
C ALA A 335 -3.22 18.31 -2.03
N PHE A 336 -2.56 18.97 -2.98
CA PHE A 336 -2.22 18.36 -4.25
C PHE A 336 -0.79 18.69 -4.66
N ASN A 337 -0.17 17.75 -5.36
CA ASN A 337 1.07 17.93 -6.10
C ASN A 337 0.89 17.31 -7.48
N HIS A 338 1.35 18.01 -8.51
CA HIS A 338 1.23 17.61 -9.90
C HIS A 338 2.45 18.09 -10.68
N ASN A 339 3.01 17.21 -11.48
CA ASN A 339 4.04 17.51 -12.46
C ASN A 339 3.67 16.77 -13.75
N GLN A 340 3.60 17.51 -14.85
CA GLN A 340 3.31 16.94 -16.15
C GLN A 340 4.17 17.58 -17.24
N LYS A 341 4.67 16.74 -18.14
CA LYS A 341 5.39 17.11 -19.36
C LYS A 341 4.53 16.69 -20.55
N ILE A 342 4.05 17.68 -21.30
CA ILE A 342 3.26 17.45 -22.51
C ILE A 342 4.20 17.68 -23.71
N GLY A 343 4.57 16.58 -24.37
CA GLY A 343 5.63 16.61 -25.38
C GLY A 343 6.98 17.03 -24.79
N GLN A 344 7.83 17.64 -25.61
CA GLN A 344 9.20 18.02 -25.20
C GLN A 344 9.30 19.46 -24.67
N THR A 345 8.25 20.27 -24.82
CA THR A 345 8.35 21.72 -24.66
C THR A 345 7.41 22.32 -23.62
N LEU A 346 6.31 21.63 -23.27
CA LEU A 346 5.33 22.12 -22.31
C LEU A 346 5.49 21.38 -20.98
N THR A 347 5.61 22.13 -19.89
CA THR A 347 5.66 21.59 -18.53
C THR A 347 4.62 22.30 -17.68
N ILE A 348 3.84 21.52 -16.93
CA ILE A 348 2.85 21.98 -15.97
C ILE A 348 3.30 21.49 -14.61
N ASN A 349 3.43 22.39 -13.65
CA ASN A 349 3.72 22.06 -12.25
C ASN A 349 2.68 22.71 -11.37
N GLY A 350 2.14 21.97 -10.41
CA GLY A 350 1.19 22.48 -9.45
C GLY A 350 1.44 21.89 -8.08
N ASN A 351 1.43 22.71 -7.05
CA ASN A 351 1.38 22.27 -5.68
C ASN A 351 0.52 23.23 -4.87
N GLY A 352 -0.31 22.71 -3.99
CA GLY A 352 -1.17 23.55 -3.17
C GLY A 352 -1.75 22.80 -1.99
N ARG A 353 -2.19 23.59 -1.01
CA ARG A 353 -2.86 23.11 0.19
C ARG A 353 -3.97 24.10 0.55
N PHE A 354 -5.15 23.56 0.77
CA PHE A 354 -6.34 24.27 1.20
C PHE A 354 -6.82 23.63 2.49
N VAL A 355 -7.25 24.45 3.44
CA VAL A 355 -7.76 23.98 4.73
C VAL A 355 -9.00 24.78 5.12
N SER A 356 -9.93 24.14 5.84
CA SER A 356 -11.14 24.78 6.33
C SER A 356 -10.89 25.77 7.46
N SER A 357 -9.90 25.49 8.33
CA SER A 357 -9.61 26.24 9.55
C SER A 357 -8.15 26.08 9.99
N LYS A 358 -7.66 27.07 10.76
CA LYS A 358 -6.36 27.00 11.44
C LYS A 358 -6.29 25.82 12.41
N SER A 359 -7.38 25.56 13.12
CA SER A 359 -7.46 24.48 14.12
C SER A 359 -7.21 23.10 13.51
N PHE A 360 -7.57 22.88 12.24
CA PHE A 360 -7.35 21.59 11.58
C PHE A 360 -5.85 21.23 11.47
N LEU A 361 -4.99 22.16 11.04
CA LEU A 361 -3.54 21.93 10.96
C LEU A 361 -2.95 21.65 12.34
N GLN A 362 -3.30 22.46 13.34
CA GLN A 362 -2.82 22.28 14.71
C GLN A 362 -3.23 20.95 15.35
N ASN A 363 -4.23 20.27 14.78
CA ASN A 363 -4.87 19.11 15.36
C ASN A 363 -4.47 17.79 14.71
N TYR A 364 -4.07 17.81 13.44
CA TYR A 364 -3.87 16.60 12.62
C TYR A 364 -2.58 16.59 11.79
N SER A 365 -1.78 17.67 11.81
CA SER A 365 -0.50 17.69 11.13
C SER A 365 0.65 17.40 12.10
N ASP A 366 1.73 16.80 11.59
CA ASP A 366 2.97 16.56 12.34
C ASP A 366 3.46 17.81 13.07
N PHE A 367 4.23 17.64 14.15
CA PHE A 367 4.72 18.71 15.01
C PHE A 367 5.29 19.91 14.23
N GLU A 368 6.11 19.66 13.20
CA GLU A 368 6.71 20.66 12.30
C GLU A 368 5.69 21.41 11.42
N GLN A 369 4.56 20.79 11.09
CA GLN A 369 3.50 21.41 10.28
C GLN A 369 2.54 22.27 11.11
N ARG A 370 2.51 22.11 12.44
CA ARG A 370 1.63 22.91 13.34
C ARG A 370 2.05 24.37 13.43
N THR A 371 3.34 24.66 13.22
CA THR A 371 3.91 26.02 13.26
C THR A 371 3.74 26.75 11.92
N ASN A 372 3.62 26.02 10.81
CA ASN A 372 3.50 26.61 9.49
C ASN A 372 2.05 27.03 9.17
N GLN A 373 1.74 28.30 9.45
CA GLN A 373 0.40 28.87 9.30
C GLN A 373 0.22 29.64 7.98
N THR A 374 1.19 29.53 7.07
CA THR A 374 1.12 30.14 5.73
C THR A 374 0.90 29.07 4.67
N LEU A 375 -0.28 29.05 4.05
CA LEU A 375 -0.62 28.15 2.96
C LEU A 375 -0.19 28.78 1.64
N THR A 376 0.70 28.10 0.92
CA THR A 376 1.12 28.52 -0.42
C THR A 376 0.61 27.52 -1.45
N THR A 377 -0.07 28.04 -2.46
CA THR A 377 -0.45 27.31 -3.67
C THR A 377 0.23 27.96 -4.87
N ASN A 378 0.96 27.17 -5.64
CA ASN A 378 1.62 27.59 -6.86
C ASN A 378 1.20 26.66 -8.00
N VAL A 379 0.80 27.24 -9.12
CA VAL A 379 0.58 26.51 -10.36
C VAL A 379 1.33 27.26 -11.46
N SER A 380 2.25 26.58 -12.13
CA SER A 380 3.07 27.15 -13.18
C SER A 380 2.96 26.31 -14.46
N VAL A 381 2.83 27.01 -15.57
CA VAL A 381 2.85 26.44 -16.91
C VAL A 381 4.00 27.09 -17.66
N ARG A 382 4.89 26.28 -18.21
CA ARG A 382 6.05 26.75 -18.98
C ARG A 382 6.07 26.08 -20.34
N LYS A 383 6.16 26.88 -21.40
CA LYS A 383 6.31 26.42 -22.78
C LYS A 383 7.61 26.94 -23.38
N ILE A 384 8.45 26.03 -23.86
CA ILE A 384 9.61 26.35 -24.69
C ILE A 384 9.13 26.45 -26.13
N LEU A 385 9.23 27.63 -26.71
CA LEU A 385 8.90 27.90 -28.10
C LEU A 385 10.16 27.71 -28.97
N PRO A 386 10.00 27.45 -30.29
CA PRO A 386 11.13 27.30 -31.20
C PRO A 386 12.11 28.47 -31.13
N GLY A 387 13.42 28.18 -31.19
CA GLY A 387 14.47 29.19 -31.07
C GLY A 387 14.77 29.61 -29.63
N SER A 388 14.62 28.68 -28.69
CA SER A 388 14.96 28.85 -27.26
C SER A 388 14.19 29.96 -26.55
N ARG A 389 13.04 30.34 -27.11
CA ARG A 389 12.11 31.30 -26.50
C ARG A 389 11.33 30.59 -25.40
N SER A 390 11.07 31.24 -24.28
CA SER A 390 10.27 30.67 -23.19
C SER A 390 9.10 31.57 -22.84
N LEU A 391 7.92 30.96 -22.71
CA LEU A 391 6.73 31.57 -22.16
C LEU A 391 6.38 30.84 -20.87
N SER A 392 6.21 31.56 -19.78
CA SER A 392 5.77 31.02 -18.50
C SER A 392 4.58 31.81 -17.97
N MET A 393 3.62 31.08 -17.41
CA MET A 393 2.47 31.62 -16.70
C MET A 393 2.46 31.00 -15.32
N ASN A 394 2.34 31.83 -14.29
CA ASN A 394 2.33 31.40 -12.91
C ASN A 394 1.08 31.93 -12.20
N PHE A 395 0.52 31.10 -11.33
CA PHE A 395 -0.53 31.43 -10.39
C PHE A 395 0.05 31.17 -9.00
N ARG A 396 0.07 32.19 -8.16
CA ARG A 396 0.48 32.07 -6.76
C ARG A 396 -0.65 32.57 -5.87
N ARG A 397 -1.00 31.76 -4.86
CA ARG A 397 -1.89 32.11 -3.76
C ARG A 397 -1.15 31.88 -2.45
N THR A 398 -1.08 32.90 -1.61
CA THR A 398 -0.53 32.81 -0.27
C THR A 398 -1.60 33.23 0.72
N GLU A 399 -1.88 32.38 1.70
CA GLU A 399 -2.88 32.62 2.74
C GLU A 399 -2.23 32.48 4.11
N ASN A 400 -2.29 33.52 4.92
CA ASN A 400 -1.85 33.48 6.30
C ASN A 400 -3.05 33.19 7.20
N LEU A 401 -3.04 32.05 7.87
CA LEU A 401 -4.13 31.60 8.73
C LEU A 401 -4.21 32.33 10.09
N GLN A 402 -3.21 33.17 10.42
CA GLN A 402 -3.23 34.04 11.61
C GLN A 402 -3.88 35.38 11.32
N THR A 403 -3.40 36.05 10.28
CA THR A 403 -3.87 37.39 9.91
C THR A 403 -5.08 37.35 8.98
N GLU A 404 -5.45 36.16 8.53
CA GLU A 404 -6.46 35.91 7.49
C GLU A 404 -6.17 36.69 6.20
N GLN A 405 -4.91 37.09 5.98
CA GLN A 405 -4.51 37.79 4.78
C GLN A 405 -4.34 36.81 3.63
N LEU A 406 -4.87 37.18 2.48
CA LEU A 406 -4.96 36.35 1.30
C LEU A 406 -4.46 37.12 0.08
N ASP A 407 -3.30 36.71 -0.40
CA ASP A 407 -2.60 37.31 -1.53
C ASP A 407 -2.70 36.40 -2.75
N TYR A 408 -3.15 36.97 -3.87
CA TYR A 408 -3.22 36.31 -5.17
C TYR A 408 -2.35 37.05 -6.18
N THR A 409 -1.44 36.33 -6.84
CA THR A 409 -0.72 36.84 -8.01
C THR A 409 -1.17 36.06 -9.24
N PHE A 410 -2.01 36.69 -10.06
CA PHE A 410 -2.47 36.14 -11.34
C PHE A 410 -3.09 37.22 -12.24
N PRO A 411 -2.80 37.24 -13.54
CA PRO A 411 -1.76 36.44 -14.19
C PRO A 411 -0.35 36.95 -13.83
N ASP A 412 0.61 36.02 -13.71
CA ASP A 412 2.05 36.29 -13.70
C ASP A 412 2.65 35.66 -14.97
N LEU A 413 2.69 36.45 -16.04
CA LEU A 413 3.14 36.03 -17.37
C LEU A 413 4.54 36.57 -17.63
N SER A 414 5.45 35.68 -18.00
CA SER A 414 6.82 36.02 -18.37
C SER A 414 7.14 35.44 -19.74
N TYR A 415 7.62 36.30 -20.64
CA TYR A 415 8.15 35.91 -21.94
C TYR A 415 9.61 36.32 -22.02
N SER A 416 10.46 35.40 -22.47
CA SER A 416 11.88 35.64 -22.67
C SER A 416 12.35 35.07 -23.99
N GLN A 417 13.08 35.87 -24.74
CA GLN A 417 13.72 35.52 -26.00
C GLN A 417 15.23 35.79 -25.91
N PRO A 418 16.07 34.75 -26.06
CA PRO A 418 17.52 34.92 -26.14
C PRO A 418 17.93 35.80 -27.31
N SER A 419 19.14 36.35 -27.21
CA SER A 419 19.72 37.20 -28.25
C SER A 419 19.77 36.47 -29.60
N LYS A 420 19.18 37.08 -30.62
CA LYS A 420 19.26 36.62 -32.01
C LYS A 420 19.74 37.75 -32.90
N TYR A 421 20.52 37.39 -33.92
CA TYR A 421 20.88 38.33 -34.97
C TYR A 421 19.63 38.72 -35.77
N LEU A 422 19.46 40.01 -36.05
CA LEU A 422 18.37 40.48 -36.91
C LEU A 422 18.57 40.00 -38.35
N PHE A 423 19.82 39.94 -38.79
CA PHE A 423 20.21 39.51 -40.12
C PHE A 423 21.30 38.45 -40.00
N ASN A 424 21.01 37.23 -40.47
CA ASN A 424 22.01 36.16 -40.54
C ASN A 424 22.84 36.31 -41.82
N SER A 425 24.17 36.12 -41.73
CA SER A 425 25.02 35.97 -42.90
C SER A 425 25.27 34.50 -43.17
N SER A 426 25.04 34.07 -44.42
CA SER A 426 25.33 32.72 -44.92
C SER A 426 26.75 32.59 -45.50
N GLY A 427 27.58 33.64 -45.45
CA GLY A 427 28.85 33.73 -46.17
C GLY A 427 29.99 34.41 -45.41
N SER A 428 31.16 34.51 -46.04
CA SER A 428 32.39 35.07 -45.44
C SER A 428 32.37 36.60 -45.30
N GLN A 429 31.62 37.32 -46.15
CA GLN A 429 31.44 38.76 -46.01
C GLN A 429 30.37 39.08 -44.96
N LYS A 430 30.83 39.63 -43.83
CA LYS A 430 29.97 40.12 -42.75
C LYS A 430 29.97 41.65 -42.76
N SER A 431 28.91 42.23 -43.30
CA SER A 431 28.61 43.66 -43.13
C SER A 431 28.27 43.99 -41.67
N TRP A 432 28.43 45.25 -41.27
CA TRP A 432 28.19 45.73 -39.90
C TRP A 432 26.79 45.37 -39.35
N TYR A 433 25.76 45.33 -40.20
CA TYR A 433 24.38 45.02 -39.80
C TYR A 433 24.17 43.56 -39.37
N HIS A 434 25.05 42.62 -39.76
CA HIS A 434 25.01 41.24 -39.28
C HIS A 434 25.44 41.11 -37.81
N ASN A 435 26.00 42.16 -37.22
CA ASN A 435 26.33 42.21 -35.80
C ASN A 435 25.17 42.76 -34.95
N ILE A 436 24.07 43.21 -35.56
CA ILE A 436 22.92 43.72 -34.81
C ILE A 436 22.15 42.54 -34.21
N ARG A 437 22.07 42.54 -32.88
CA ARG A 437 21.35 41.55 -32.11
C ARG A 437 20.12 42.15 -31.46
N TYR A 438 19.07 41.36 -31.33
CA TYR A 438 17.85 41.73 -30.63
C TYR A 438 17.53 40.71 -29.55
N THR A 439 17.18 41.22 -28.37
CA THR A 439 16.71 40.47 -27.21
C THR A 439 15.34 41.02 -26.83
N TYR A 440 14.44 40.16 -26.35
CA TYR A 440 13.14 40.63 -25.86
C TYR A 440 12.72 39.88 -24.62
N SER A 441 12.31 40.64 -23.61
CA SER A 441 11.75 40.13 -22.38
C SER A 441 10.53 40.96 -22.01
N SER A 442 9.45 40.29 -21.63
CA SER A 442 8.22 40.93 -21.16
C SER A 442 7.76 40.24 -19.90
N ASN A 443 7.34 41.03 -18.90
CA ASN A 443 6.74 40.53 -17.67
C ASN A 443 5.44 41.28 -17.41
N LEU A 444 4.35 40.54 -17.24
CA LEU A 444 3.05 41.06 -16.83
C LEU A 444 2.69 40.38 -15.52
N ARG A 445 2.65 41.15 -14.43
CA ARG A 445 2.32 40.66 -13.10
C ARG A 445 1.14 41.44 -12.55
N ASN A 446 0.07 40.73 -12.19
CA ASN A 446 -1.04 41.28 -11.43
C ASN A 446 -1.06 40.67 -10.03
N SER A 447 -1.19 41.51 -8.99
CA SER A 447 -1.24 41.09 -7.60
C SER A 447 -2.40 41.76 -6.88
N VAL A 448 -3.16 40.97 -6.13
CA VAL A 448 -4.32 41.41 -5.37
C VAL A 448 -4.18 40.87 -3.95
N SER A 449 -4.29 41.75 -2.96
CA SER A 449 -4.32 41.39 -1.54
C SER A 449 -5.70 41.66 -0.98
N ARG A 450 -6.26 40.73 -0.21
CA ARG A 450 -7.55 40.84 0.47
C ARG A 450 -7.51 40.13 1.81
N THR A 451 -8.38 40.50 2.73
CA THR A 451 -8.67 39.69 3.90
C THR A 451 -9.62 38.56 3.49
N ALA A 452 -9.32 37.33 3.92
CA ALA A 452 -10.08 36.14 3.62
C ALA A 452 -11.46 36.23 4.30
N ILE A 453 -12.52 36.30 3.49
CA ILE A 453 -13.89 36.14 3.96
C ILE A 453 -14.19 34.64 3.96
N ARG A 454 -14.48 34.05 5.12
CA ARG A 454 -14.81 32.62 5.23
C ARG A 454 -16.31 32.43 5.04
N ASP A 455 -16.71 31.94 3.87
CA ASP A 455 -18.11 31.53 3.69
C ASP A 455 -18.41 30.29 4.55
N THR A 456 -19.21 30.45 5.60
CA THR A 456 -19.72 29.32 6.37
C THR A 456 -20.94 28.71 5.66
N LEU A 457 -20.88 27.40 5.37
CA LEU A 457 -22.01 26.63 4.87
C LEU A 457 -22.99 26.33 6.01
N ASP A 458 -23.94 27.24 6.22
CA ASP A 458 -25.08 27.05 7.12
C ASP A 458 -26.09 26.07 6.51
N ASN A 459 -26.52 25.09 7.30
CA ASN A 459 -27.46 24.05 6.89
C ASN A 459 -28.90 24.55 6.74
N ARG A 460 -29.21 25.79 7.15
CA ARG A 460 -30.58 26.34 7.09
C ARG A 460 -30.86 27.25 5.89
N THR A 461 -29.87 27.89 5.28
CA THR A 461 -30.12 28.95 4.28
C THR A 461 -29.25 28.89 3.02
N GLY A 462 -28.34 27.91 2.90
CA GLY A 462 -27.27 28.02 1.89
C GLY A 462 -26.23 29.08 2.29
N PHE A 463 -25.27 29.35 1.40
CA PHE A 463 -24.11 30.23 1.65
C PHE A 463 -24.49 31.53 2.37
N ASN A 464 -24.08 31.67 3.63
CA ASN A 464 -24.15 32.95 4.35
C ASN A 464 -22.76 33.60 4.31
N ARG A 465 -22.73 34.82 3.77
CA ARG A 465 -21.60 35.75 3.88
C ARG A 465 -21.52 36.26 5.31
N THR A 466 -20.38 36.13 5.97
CA THR A 466 -20.02 36.87 7.19
C THR A 466 -18.66 37.47 7.04
#